data_AF-A0A3A4Z1N1-F1
#
_entry.id   AF-A0A3A4Z1N1-F1
#
_cell.length_a   1.000
_cell.length_b   1.000
_cell.length_c   1.000
_cell.angle_alpha   90.00
_cell.angle_beta   90.00
_cell.angle_gamma   90.00
#
_symmetry.space_group_name_H-M   'P 1'
#
loop_
_entity.id
_entity.type
_entity.pdbx_description
1 polymer ?
#
loop_
_entity_poly.entity_id
_entity_poly.type
_entity_poly.pdbx_seq_one_letter_code
_entity_poly.pdbx_strand_id
1 'polypeptide(L)'
;MIKKRLLISLVGFVMIIAAFLSPTFAATPVQAQDLTYEILRGIPVLPHCPKPGGELIVSHDEGFHQIPGNGLLEGSDQVFRVGDRLFVQCYCPPEESGITTGIEAQWIHESYLTPEQEQFVQDLGWIRIEDGTQWGLPAGVYFVNNSFFKCKEEKACPIIDDKIVEKKEEVKERVAERKEELKERLAERKEEIQERINQRLSWQM
;
A
#
# COMPACT_ATOMS: atom_id res chain seq x y z
N MET A 1 71.58 27.77 -19.45
CA MET A 1 71.09 29.17 -19.50
C MET A 1 69.62 29.10 -19.11
N ILE A 2 69.02 29.64 -18.04
CA ILE A 2 69.20 30.77 -17.09
C ILE A 2 68.52 30.31 -15.78
N LYS A 3 69.20 29.98 -14.66
CA LYS A 3 69.48 30.77 -13.43
C LYS A 3 68.52 31.91 -13.04
N LYS A 4 67.81 31.77 -11.90
CA LYS A 4 67.69 32.66 -10.69
C LYS A 4 66.31 32.48 -10.00
N ARG A 5 66.19 32.11 -8.71
CA ARG A 5 66.39 32.91 -7.45
C ARG A 5 65.36 34.05 -7.36
N LEU A 6 64.61 34.38 -6.29
CA LEU A 6 64.73 34.27 -4.82
C LEU A 6 63.59 35.15 -4.20
N LEU A 7 63.38 35.04 -2.87
CA LEU A 7 62.70 35.97 -1.92
C LEU A 7 61.21 35.65 -1.65
N ILE A 8 60.85 35.03 -0.52
CA ILE A 8 60.81 35.54 0.88
C ILE A 8 60.03 36.84 1.00
N SER A 9 58.82 36.76 1.57
CA SER A 9 58.31 37.80 2.46
C SER A 9 57.47 37.17 3.57
N LEU A 10 58.13 37.04 4.72
CA LEU A 10 57.55 36.78 6.03
C LEU A 10 57.00 38.13 6.52
N VAL A 11 55.68 38.29 6.55
CA VAL A 11 55.05 39.35 7.36
C VAL A 11 53.99 38.65 8.19
N GLY A 12 54.34 38.48 9.47
CA GLY A 12 53.46 37.93 10.48
C GLY A 12 52.21 38.78 10.60
N PHE A 13 51.05 38.14 10.40
CA PHE A 13 49.79 38.71 10.81
C PHE A 13 49.47 38.16 12.20
N VAL A 14 49.48 39.10 13.14
CA VAL A 14 49.15 38.92 14.55
C VAL A 14 47.77 38.26 14.66
N MET A 15 47.75 37.00 15.08
CA MET A 15 46.56 36.27 15.50
C MET A 15 46.04 36.89 16.80
N ILE A 16 45.15 37.87 16.68
CA ILE A 16 44.29 38.30 17.78
C ILE A 16 43.19 37.25 17.91
N ILE A 17 43.39 36.32 18.85
CA ILE A 17 42.37 35.38 19.31
C ILE A 17 41.34 36.17 20.12
N ALA A 18 40.35 36.71 19.43
CA ALA A 18 39.12 37.14 20.08
C ALA A 18 38.29 35.88 20.36
N ALA A 19 38.44 35.35 21.58
CA ALA A 19 37.56 34.33 22.12
C ALA A 19 36.15 34.92 22.27
N PHE A 20 35.39 34.95 21.17
CA PHE A 20 33.96 35.18 21.20
C PHE A 20 33.33 33.98 21.87
N LEU A 21 33.06 34.13 23.17
CA LEU A 21 32.09 33.35 23.94
C LEU A 21 30.73 33.50 23.26
N SER A 22 30.54 32.75 22.19
CA SER A 22 29.25 32.60 21.55
C SER A 22 28.40 31.78 22.53
N PRO A 23 27.27 32.31 23.03
CA PRO A 23 26.35 31.50 23.80
C PRO A 23 25.95 30.32 22.93
N THR A 24 26.34 29.11 23.34
CA THR A 24 25.83 27.86 22.82
C THR A 24 24.34 27.82 23.16
N PHE A 25 23.52 28.45 22.32
CA PHE A 25 22.09 28.17 22.28
C PHE A 25 21.96 26.71 21.86
N ALA A 26 21.76 25.84 22.84
CA ALA A 26 21.29 24.49 22.64
C ALA A 26 19.88 24.58 22.06
N ALA A 27 19.77 24.72 20.74
CA ALA A 27 18.52 24.58 20.03
C ALA A 27 18.02 23.16 20.28
N THR A 28 16.93 23.03 21.03
CA THR A 28 16.26 21.76 21.27
C THR A 28 15.59 21.31 19.96
N PRO A 29 15.99 20.16 19.37
CA PRO A 29 15.36 19.66 18.15
C PRO A 29 14.06 18.94 18.49
N VAL A 30 12.94 19.65 18.71
CA VAL A 30 11.68 19.01 19.17
C VAL A 30 10.42 19.45 18.39
N GLN A 31 10.52 20.10 17.22
CA GLN A 31 9.30 20.55 16.49
C GLN A 31 9.19 20.20 15.01
N ALA A 32 10.19 19.56 14.37
CA ALA A 32 10.12 19.25 12.94
C ALA A 32 9.33 17.96 12.60
N GLN A 33 9.03 17.10 13.58
CA GLN A 33 8.38 15.80 13.32
C GLN A 33 6.83 15.87 13.29
N ASP A 34 6.23 16.89 13.91
CA ASP A 34 4.77 16.99 14.05
C ASP A 34 4.10 17.50 12.76
N LEU A 35 4.74 18.47 12.09
CA LEU A 35 4.20 19.12 10.90
C LEU A 35 4.04 18.16 9.70
N THR A 36 4.97 17.22 9.51
CA THR A 36 4.92 16.27 8.40
C THR A 36 3.75 15.29 8.54
N TYR A 37 3.45 14.87 9.77
CA TYR A 37 2.35 13.93 10.02
C TYR A 37 0.99 14.57 9.77
N GLU A 38 0.83 15.85 10.13
CA GLU A 38 -0.40 16.60 9.89
C GLU A 38 -0.68 16.79 8.40
N ILE A 39 0.34 17.14 7.60
CA ILE A 39 0.24 17.29 6.14
C ILE A 39 -0.15 15.94 5.48
N LEU A 40 0.49 14.84 5.91
CA LEU A 40 0.24 13.50 5.36
C LEU A 40 -1.16 12.97 5.69
N ARG A 41 -1.75 13.36 6.82
CA ARG A 41 -3.03 12.79 7.29
C ARG A 41 -4.20 13.06 6.36
N GLY A 42 -4.12 14.09 5.53
CA GLY A 42 -5.14 14.45 4.56
C GLY A 42 -4.93 13.87 3.16
N ILE A 43 -3.77 13.26 2.88
CA ILE A 43 -3.50 12.67 1.57
C ILE A 43 -4.11 11.26 1.55
N PRO A 44 -5.04 10.96 0.64
CA PRO A 44 -5.68 9.66 0.59
C PRO A 44 -4.68 8.56 0.24
N VAL A 45 -4.81 7.41 0.89
CA VAL A 45 -4.09 6.18 0.51
C VAL A 45 -4.91 5.49 -0.57
N LEU A 46 -4.33 5.36 -1.78
CA LEU A 46 -4.99 4.69 -2.89
C LEU A 46 -4.71 3.17 -2.83
N PRO A 47 -5.67 2.34 -3.27
CA PRO A 47 -5.46 0.91 -3.43
C PRO A 47 -4.48 0.62 -4.58
N HIS A 48 -3.90 -0.58 -4.58
CA HIS A 48 -2.84 -0.96 -5.52
C HIS A 48 -3.29 -1.95 -6.60
N CYS A 49 -2.64 -1.90 -7.75
CA CYS A 49 -2.68 -2.88 -8.82
C CYS A 49 -2.15 -4.25 -8.34
N PRO A 50 -2.59 -5.38 -8.95
CA PRO A 50 -3.42 -5.49 -10.15
C PRO A 50 -4.93 -5.34 -9.91
N LYS A 51 -5.37 -5.21 -8.65
CA LYS A 51 -6.79 -5.18 -8.30
C LYS A 51 -7.09 -3.99 -7.37
N PRO A 52 -7.03 -2.75 -7.88
CA PRO A 52 -7.30 -1.58 -7.05
C PRO A 52 -8.77 -1.49 -6.61
N GLY A 53 -9.66 -2.27 -7.22
CA GLY A 53 -11.10 -2.17 -6.98
C GLY A 53 -11.70 -0.95 -7.69
N GLY A 54 -12.80 -0.41 -7.15
CA GLY A 54 -13.47 0.73 -7.74
C GLY A 54 -14.18 0.41 -9.06
N GLU A 55 -14.42 1.45 -9.86
CA GLU A 55 -15.09 1.37 -11.15
C GLU A 55 -14.07 1.48 -12.29
N LEU A 56 -14.07 0.50 -13.20
CA LEU A 56 -13.27 0.54 -14.42
C LEU A 56 -13.83 1.57 -15.39
N ILE A 57 -13.04 2.62 -15.70
CA ILE A 57 -13.45 3.72 -16.58
C ILE A 57 -12.75 3.70 -17.94
N VAL A 58 -11.56 3.10 -18.01
CA VAL A 58 -10.79 2.89 -19.25
C VAL A 58 -10.22 1.48 -19.23
N SER A 59 -10.31 0.76 -20.35
CA SER A 59 -9.70 -0.56 -20.51
C SER A 59 -9.19 -0.71 -21.94
N HIS A 60 -7.91 -1.04 -22.06
CA HIS A 60 -7.25 -1.37 -23.30
C HIS A 60 -6.47 -2.67 -23.09
N ASP A 61 -6.85 -3.70 -23.85
CA ASP A 61 -6.21 -5.02 -23.74
C ASP A 61 -4.83 -5.05 -24.43
N GLU A 62 -4.59 -4.13 -25.37
CA GLU A 62 -3.35 -3.97 -26.12
C GLU A 62 -3.24 -2.54 -26.70
N GLY A 63 -2.02 -2.12 -27.05
CA GLY A 63 -1.75 -0.85 -27.73
C GLY A 63 -0.57 -0.08 -27.13
N PHE A 64 -0.36 1.15 -27.62
CA PHE A 64 0.61 2.09 -27.04
C PHE A 64 -0.08 3.01 -26.05
N HIS A 65 0.37 2.98 -24.81
CA HIS A 65 -0.19 3.72 -23.68
C HIS A 65 0.80 4.75 -23.17
N GLN A 66 0.32 5.95 -22.90
CA GLN A 66 1.12 6.99 -22.27
C GLN A 66 1.04 6.83 -20.76
N ILE A 67 2.19 6.75 -20.09
CA ILE A 67 2.28 6.82 -18.62
C ILE A 67 2.92 8.16 -18.23
N PRO A 68 2.38 8.94 -17.29
CA PRO A 68 2.96 10.24 -16.91
C PRO A 68 4.43 10.10 -16.48
N GLY A 69 5.31 10.95 -17.02
CA GLY A 69 6.76 10.87 -16.73
C GLY A 69 7.52 9.77 -17.48
N ASN A 70 6.83 8.97 -18.28
CA ASN A 70 7.41 7.94 -19.15
C ASN A 70 7.12 8.25 -20.62
N GLY A 71 7.63 7.43 -21.54
CA GLY A 71 7.27 7.49 -22.96
C GLY A 71 5.96 6.74 -23.26
N LEU A 72 5.64 6.61 -24.55
CA LEU A 72 4.65 5.64 -25.01
C LEU A 72 5.20 4.22 -24.82
N LEU A 73 4.42 3.37 -24.16
CA LEU A 73 4.76 1.99 -23.87
C LEU A 73 3.74 1.05 -24.50
N GLU A 74 4.20 0.00 -25.17
CA GLU A 74 3.33 -1.03 -25.74
C GLU A 74 2.87 -1.99 -24.64
N GLY A 75 1.59 -2.30 -24.52
CA GLY A 75 1.07 -3.19 -23.48
C GLY A 75 -0.45 -3.11 -23.34
N SER A 76 -0.94 -3.51 -22.17
CA SER A 76 -2.33 -3.34 -21.73
C SER A 76 -2.40 -2.24 -20.66
N ASP A 77 -3.54 -1.57 -20.58
CA ASP A 77 -3.74 -0.46 -19.65
C ASP A 77 -5.18 -0.39 -19.16
N GLN A 78 -5.35 -0.21 -17.85
CA GLN A 78 -6.66 -0.10 -17.21
C GLN A 78 -6.65 1.07 -16.23
N VAL A 79 -7.70 1.91 -16.29
CA VAL A 79 -7.86 3.03 -15.34
C VAL A 79 -9.12 2.81 -14.52
N PHE A 80 -8.96 2.87 -13.20
CA PHE A 80 -9.99 2.67 -12.20
C PHE A 80 -10.28 3.96 -11.45
N ARG A 81 -11.55 4.30 -11.29
CA ARG A 81 -12.04 5.30 -10.36
C ARG A 81 -12.23 4.64 -8.99
N VAL A 82 -11.37 4.97 -8.04
CA VAL A 82 -11.34 4.39 -6.68
C VAL A 82 -11.91 5.33 -5.60
N GLY A 83 -12.24 6.56 -6.00
CA GLY A 83 -12.95 7.58 -5.21
C GLY A 83 -13.49 8.67 -6.16
N ASP A 84 -14.12 9.72 -5.64
CA ASP A 84 -14.74 10.76 -6.49
C ASP A 84 -13.73 11.41 -7.45
N ARG A 85 -12.50 11.66 -6.99
CA ARG A 85 -11.42 12.19 -7.83
C ARG A 85 -10.06 11.54 -7.52
N LEU A 86 -10.12 10.26 -7.21
CA LEU A 86 -8.97 9.39 -6.99
C LEU A 86 -9.01 8.29 -8.03
N PHE A 87 -7.91 8.13 -8.76
CA PHE A 87 -7.81 7.16 -9.84
C PHE A 87 -6.52 6.37 -9.76
N VAL A 88 -6.57 5.13 -10.25
CA VAL A 88 -5.41 4.25 -10.34
C VAL A 88 -5.34 3.72 -11.76
N GLN A 89 -4.20 3.92 -12.42
CA GLN A 89 -3.90 3.35 -13.73
C GLN A 89 -2.95 2.16 -13.53
N CYS A 90 -3.32 1.00 -14.08
CA CYS A 90 -2.54 -0.22 -14.04
C CYS A 90 -2.08 -0.57 -15.46
N TYR A 91 -0.81 -0.31 -15.75
CA TYR A 91 -0.19 -0.67 -17.02
C TYR A 91 0.61 -1.97 -16.90
N CYS A 92 0.47 -2.84 -17.90
CA CYS A 92 1.19 -4.09 -18.00
C CYS A 92 1.80 -4.30 -19.38
N PRO A 93 3.11 -4.61 -19.48
CA PRO A 93 3.75 -4.95 -20.75
C PRO A 93 3.09 -6.14 -21.44
N PRO A 94 3.32 -6.33 -22.76
CA PRO A 94 2.74 -7.43 -23.52
C PRO A 94 3.28 -8.76 -22.98
N GLU A 95 2.46 -9.80 -22.99
CA GLU A 95 2.84 -11.10 -22.40
C GLU A 95 4.08 -11.71 -23.07
N GLU A 96 4.19 -11.53 -24.38
CA GLU A 96 5.31 -11.97 -25.21
C GLU A 96 6.65 -11.31 -24.84
N SER A 97 6.63 -10.17 -24.13
CA SER A 97 7.86 -9.54 -23.63
C SER A 97 8.52 -10.35 -22.51
N GLY A 98 7.77 -11.23 -21.85
CA GLY A 98 8.21 -11.95 -20.65
C GLY A 98 8.38 -11.06 -19.41
N ILE A 99 8.06 -9.76 -19.49
CA ILE A 99 8.14 -8.82 -18.38
C ILE A 99 6.85 -8.94 -17.56
N THR A 100 6.99 -9.27 -16.27
CA THR A 100 5.84 -9.43 -15.35
C THR A 100 5.62 -8.22 -14.44
N THR A 101 6.51 -7.23 -14.52
CA THR A 101 6.43 -5.98 -13.75
C THR A 101 5.69 -4.92 -14.56
N GLY A 102 4.59 -4.43 -14.01
CA GLY A 102 3.81 -3.32 -14.52
C GLY A 102 4.14 -1.99 -13.85
N ILE A 103 3.51 -0.92 -14.32
CA ILE A 103 3.58 0.41 -13.73
C ILE A 103 2.19 0.78 -13.22
N GLU A 104 2.11 1.13 -11.94
CA GLU A 104 0.93 1.74 -11.34
C GLU A 104 1.13 3.24 -11.29
N ALA A 105 0.17 4.01 -11.81
CA ALA A 105 0.11 5.45 -11.61
C ALA A 105 -1.08 5.80 -10.71
N GLN A 106 -0.79 6.43 -9.57
CA GLN A 106 -1.78 6.90 -8.60
C GLN A 106 -2.09 8.37 -8.88
N TRP A 107 -3.36 8.69 -9.11
CA TRP A 107 -3.82 10.00 -9.52
C TRP A 107 -4.68 10.65 -8.44
N ILE A 108 -4.28 11.85 -8.01
CA ILE A 108 -5.03 12.69 -7.09
C ILE A 108 -5.36 14.00 -7.79
N HIS A 109 -6.65 14.31 -7.94
CA HIS A 109 -7.06 15.61 -8.48
C HIS A 109 -6.70 16.75 -7.52
N GLU A 110 -6.27 17.91 -8.04
CA GLU A 110 -5.80 19.04 -7.22
C GLU A 110 -6.78 19.44 -6.11
N SER A 111 -8.09 19.38 -6.39
CA SER A 111 -9.14 19.71 -5.42
C SER A 111 -9.21 18.81 -4.18
N TYR A 112 -8.44 17.71 -4.12
CA TYR A 112 -8.27 16.88 -2.92
C TYR A 112 -7.15 17.36 -2.00
N LEU A 113 -6.33 18.31 -2.46
CA LEU A 113 -5.15 18.77 -1.76
C LEU A 113 -5.32 20.23 -1.34
N THR A 114 -4.76 20.60 -0.19
CA THR A 114 -4.52 22.01 0.14
C THR A 114 -3.27 22.50 -0.59
N PRO A 115 -3.06 23.82 -0.75
CA PRO A 115 -1.83 24.36 -1.36
C PRO A 115 -0.53 23.84 -0.70
N GLU A 116 -0.54 23.65 0.62
CA GLU A 116 0.59 23.08 1.36
C GLU A 116 0.82 21.60 1.00
N GLN A 117 -0.26 20.83 0.82
CA GLN A 117 -0.17 19.44 0.39
C GLN A 117 0.28 19.32 -1.07
N GLU A 118 -0.18 20.21 -1.95
CA GLU A 118 0.28 20.26 -3.34
C GLU A 118 1.77 20.50 -3.44
N GLN A 119 2.30 21.47 -2.68
CA GLN A 119 3.74 21.72 -2.63
C GLN A 119 4.46 20.50 -2.06
N PHE A 120 3.93 19.90 -0.99
CA PHE A 120 4.53 18.73 -0.36
C PHE A 120 4.61 17.52 -1.30
N VAL A 121 3.55 17.18 -2.04
CA VAL A 121 3.61 16.06 -2.99
C VAL A 121 4.54 16.34 -4.17
N GLN A 122 4.64 17.60 -4.62
CA GLN A 122 5.63 18.00 -5.63
C GLN A 122 7.07 17.85 -5.10
N ASP A 123 7.33 18.22 -3.85
CA ASP A 123 8.63 18.05 -3.20
C ASP A 123 8.98 16.55 -3.05
N LEU A 124 7.98 15.67 -2.95
CA LEU A 124 8.13 14.21 -3.01
C LEU A 124 8.30 13.65 -4.44
N GLY A 125 8.29 14.51 -5.46
CA GLY A 125 8.49 14.12 -6.85
C GLY A 125 7.22 13.66 -7.58
N TRP A 126 6.03 13.97 -7.06
CA TRP A 126 4.78 13.73 -7.80
C TRP A 126 4.73 14.65 -9.02
N ILE A 127 4.25 14.11 -10.14
CA ILE A 127 4.19 14.81 -11.42
C ILE A 127 2.86 15.56 -11.50
N ARG A 128 2.91 16.87 -11.70
CA ARG A 128 1.72 17.69 -11.96
C ARG A 128 1.34 17.59 -13.45
N ILE A 129 0.08 17.25 -13.71
CA ILE A 129 -0.53 17.14 -15.03
C ILE A 129 -1.67 18.14 -15.12
N GLU A 130 -1.63 19.05 -16.10
CA GLU A 130 -2.61 20.15 -16.23
C GLU A 130 -4.00 19.68 -16.66
N ASP A 131 -4.05 18.57 -17.40
CA ASP A 131 -5.30 17.99 -17.88
C ASP A 131 -5.22 16.45 -17.95
N GLY A 132 -6.08 15.78 -17.18
CA GLY A 132 -6.19 14.32 -17.15
C GLY A 132 -6.94 13.69 -18.34
N THR A 133 -7.56 14.48 -19.23
CA THR A 133 -8.41 13.94 -20.32
C THR A 133 -7.70 12.95 -21.25
N GLN A 134 -6.38 13.11 -21.46
CA GLN A 134 -5.58 12.17 -22.26
C GLN A 134 -5.56 10.74 -21.69
N TRP A 135 -5.81 10.57 -20.39
CA TRP A 135 -5.89 9.28 -19.70
C TRP A 135 -7.33 8.82 -19.42
N GLY A 136 -8.31 9.46 -20.07
CA GLY A 136 -9.73 9.20 -19.86
C GLY A 136 -10.26 9.66 -18.50
N LEU A 137 -9.50 10.52 -17.80
CA LEU A 137 -9.96 11.16 -16.57
C LEU A 137 -10.84 12.39 -16.90
N PRO A 138 -11.69 12.84 -15.96
CA PRO A 138 -12.32 14.15 -16.07
C PRO A 138 -11.29 15.26 -16.29
N ALA A 139 -11.68 16.33 -16.99
CA ALA A 139 -10.81 17.49 -17.19
C ALA A 139 -10.46 18.13 -15.84
N GLY A 140 -9.18 18.47 -15.67
CA GLY A 140 -8.66 19.07 -14.44
C GLY A 140 -7.21 18.71 -14.19
N VAL A 141 -6.64 19.34 -13.17
CA VAL A 141 -5.24 19.14 -12.77
C VAL A 141 -5.13 17.94 -11.83
N TYR A 142 -4.11 17.13 -12.06
CA TYR A 142 -3.79 15.96 -11.26
C TYR A 142 -2.34 15.95 -10.81
N PHE A 143 -2.11 15.33 -9.65
CA PHE A 143 -0.79 14.92 -9.19
C PHE A 143 -0.69 13.41 -9.31
N VAL A 144 0.41 12.95 -9.91
CA VAL A 144 0.63 11.53 -10.23
C VAL A 144 1.88 11.01 -9.55
N ASN A 145 1.78 9.83 -8.94
CA ASN A 145 2.93 9.07 -8.46
C ASN A 145 2.97 7.70 -9.13
N ASN A 146 4.13 7.35 -9.69
CA ASN A 146 4.33 6.05 -10.32
C ASN A 146 5.06 5.09 -9.37
N SER A 147 4.60 3.85 -9.34
CA SER A 147 5.27 2.74 -8.67
C SER A 147 5.23 1.47 -9.52
N PHE A 148 5.95 0.43 -9.12
CA PHE A 148 6.00 -0.85 -9.84
C PHE A 148 5.18 -1.91 -9.11
N PHE A 149 4.45 -2.74 -9.87
CA PHE A 149 3.67 -3.85 -9.33
C PHE A 149 3.84 -5.12 -10.20
N LYS A 150 3.40 -6.28 -9.71
CA LYS A 150 3.37 -7.52 -10.50
C LYS A 150 2.03 -7.62 -11.25
N CYS A 151 2.08 -7.65 -12.58
CA CYS A 151 0.91 -7.67 -13.48
C CYS A 151 -0.03 -8.85 -13.26
N LYS A 152 0.56 -10.02 -13.06
CA LYS A 152 -0.15 -11.24 -12.71
C LYS A 152 0.22 -11.57 -11.28
N GLU A 153 -0.78 -11.75 -10.43
CA GLU A 153 -0.56 -12.50 -9.19
C GLU A 153 0.00 -13.85 -9.62
N GLU A 154 1.21 -14.20 -9.16
CA GLU A 154 1.62 -15.60 -9.15
C GLU A 154 0.50 -16.32 -8.41
N LYS A 155 -0.17 -17.27 -9.10
CA LYS A 155 -1.14 -18.17 -8.47
C LYS A 155 -0.60 -18.50 -7.09
N ALA A 156 -1.33 -18.09 -6.04
CA ALA A 156 -0.95 -18.38 -4.68
C ALA A 156 -0.51 -19.85 -4.62
N CYS A 157 0.67 -20.10 -4.06
CA CYS A 157 1.32 -21.39 -4.12
C CYS A 157 0.29 -22.50 -3.80
N PRO A 158 -0.04 -23.42 -4.74
CA PRO A 158 -1.11 -24.41 -4.55
C PRO A 158 -0.78 -25.48 -3.51
N ILE A 159 0.27 -25.29 -2.71
CA ILE A 159 0.77 -26.29 -1.75
C ILE A 159 -0.14 -26.39 -0.51
N ILE A 160 -1.03 -25.42 -0.27
CA ILE A 160 -1.92 -25.45 0.90
C ILE A 160 -3.35 -25.92 0.57
N ASP A 161 -3.83 -25.72 -0.65
CA ASP A 161 -5.24 -25.98 -0.96
C ASP A 161 -5.59 -27.48 -0.98
N ASP A 162 -4.76 -28.34 -1.58
CA ASP A 162 -5.05 -29.78 -1.66
C ASP A 162 -5.05 -30.45 -0.27
N LYS A 163 -4.08 -30.08 0.59
CA LYS A 163 -4.02 -30.60 1.98
C LYS A 163 -5.13 -30.03 2.86
N ILE A 164 -5.59 -28.81 2.60
CA ILE A 164 -6.74 -28.24 3.32
C ILE A 164 -8.03 -28.94 2.90
N VAL A 165 -8.21 -29.25 1.61
CA VAL A 165 -9.40 -29.96 1.11
C VAL A 165 -9.48 -31.36 1.71
N GLU A 166 -8.37 -32.11 1.75
CA GLU A 166 -8.31 -33.43 2.38
C GLU A 166 -8.64 -33.36 3.89
N LYS A 167 -7.99 -32.44 4.62
CA LYS A 167 -8.26 -32.26 6.05
C LYS A 167 -9.69 -31.80 6.35
N LYS A 168 -10.32 -31.07 5.44
CA LYS A 168 -11.70 -30.58 5.61
C LYS A 168 -12.70 -31.73 5.59
N GLU A 169 -12.55 -32.69 4.69
CA GLU A 169 -13.45 -33.86 4.66
C GLU A 169 -13.19 -34.81 5.83
N GLU A 170 -11.93 -35.01 6.26
CA GLU A 170 -11.61 -35.79 7.48
C GLU A 170 -12.25 -35.16 8.73
N VAL A 171 -12.15 -33.84 8.89
CA VAL A 171 -12.77 -33.13 10.03
C VAL A 171 -14.29 -33.25 9.99
N LYS A 172 -14.90 -33.17 8.81
CA LYS A 172 -16.35 -33.30 8.62
C LYS A 172 -16.87 -34.68 9.00
N GLU A 173 -16.14 -35.74 8.64
CA GLU A 173 -16.48 -37.11 9.04
C GLU A 173 -16.39 -37.29 10.56
N ARG A 174 -15.31 -36.82 11.19
CA ARG A 174 -15.13 -36.86 12.65
C ARG A 174 -16.21 -36.07 13.40
N VAL A 175 -16.67 -34.96 12.83
CA VAL A 175 -17.78 -34.17 13.40
C VAL A 175 -19.10 -34.93 13.29
N ALA A 176 -19.35 -35.65 12.19
CA ALA A 176 -20.54 -36.46 12.04
C ALA A 176 -20.57 -37.63 13.04
N GLU A 177 -19.45 -38.33 13.21
CA GLU A 177 -19.31 -39.42 14.19
C GLU A 177 -19.57 -38.93 15.63
N ARG A 178 -18.89 -37.85 16.04
CA ARG A 178 -19.08 -37.26 17.38
C ARG A 178 -20.50 -36.77 17.63
N LYS A 179 -21.21 -36.35 16.58
CA LYS A 179 -22.60 -35.90 16.69
C LYS A 179 -23.53 -37.06 17.01
N GLU A 180 -23.32 -38.24 16.44
CA GLU A 180 -24.12 -39.41 16.75
C GLU A 180 -23.79 -39.97 18.14
N GLU A 181 -22.51 -40.05 18.52
CA GLU A 181 -22.11 -40.44 19.89
C GLU A 181 -22.75 -39.51 20.94
N LEU A 182 -22.76 -38.20 20.69
CA LEU A 182 -23.36 -37.24 21.61
C LEU A 182 -24.89 -37.41 21.72
N LYS A 183 -25.58 -37.76 20.63
CA LYS A 183 -27.02 -38.03 20.66
C LYS A 183 -27.35 -39.25 21.52
N GLU A 184 -26.56 -40.32 21.39
CA GLU A 184 -26.74 -41.54 22.19
C GLU A 184 -26.54 -41.25 23.68
N ARG A 185 -25.45 -40.56 24.05
CA ARG A 185 -25.19 -40.15 25.43
C ARG A 185 -26.27 -39.24 26.01
N LEU A 186 -26.89 -38.41 25.17
CA LEU A 186 -28.02 -37.57 25.59
C LEU A 186 -29.31 -38.37 25.78
N ALA A 187 -29.53 -39.44 25.03
CA ALA A 187 -30.68 -40.33 25.21
C ALA A 187 -30.54 -41.11 26.53
N GLU A 188 -29.39 -41.73 26.77
CA GLU A 188 -29.11 -42.45 28.02
C GLU A 188 -29.25 -41.54 29.25
N ARG A 189 -28.67 -40.33 29.19
CA ARG A 189 -28.77 -39.38 30.30
C ARG A 189 -30.20 -38.88 30.54
N LYS A 190 -31.05 -38.84 29.52
CA LYS A 190 -32.47 -38.51 29.68
C LYS A 190 -33.21 -39.63 30.41
N GLU A 191 -32.93 -40.89 30.08
CA GLU A 191 -33.52 -42.05 30.76
C GLU A 191 -33.09 -42.12 32.22
N GLU A 192 -31.80 -41.93 32.52
CA GLU A 192 -31.28 -41.87 33.90
C GLU A 192 -31.97 -40.78 34.72
N ILE A 193 -32.12 -39.57 34.15
CA ILE A 193 -32.81 -38.46 34.82
C ILE A 193 -34.28 -38.81 35.05
N GLN A 194 -34.96 -39.41 34.07
CA GLN A 194 -36.36 -39.79 34.19
C GLN A 194 -36.57 -40.86 35.26
N GLU A 195 -35.68 -41.85 35.34
CA GLU A 195 -35.72 -42.87 36.38
C GLU A 195 -35.52 -42.26 37.77
N ARG A 196 -34.54 -41.35 37.93
CA ARG A 196 -34.33 -40.63 39.20
C ARG A 196 -35.54 -39.80 39.62
N ILE A 197 -36.25 -39.19 38.67
CA ILE A 197 -37.52 -38.48 38.93
C ILE A 197 -38.58 -39.46 39.42
N ASN A 198 -38.78 -40.58 38.72
CA ASN A 198 -39.77 -41.59 39.08
C ASN A 198 -39.50 -42.22 40.45
N GLN A 199 -38.25 -42.56 40.74
CA GLN A 199 -37.83 -43.04 42.06
C GLN A 199 -38.17 -42.00 43.13
N ARG A 200 -37.81 -40.71 42.92
CA ARG A 200 -38.11 -39.64 43.89
C ARG A 200 -39.61 -39.49 44.17
N LEU A 201 -40.45 -39.60 43.14
CA LEU A 201 -41.91 -39.53 43.29
C LEU A 201 -42.45 -40.72 44.10
N SER A 202 -41.89 -41.92 43.94
CA SER A 202 -42.31 -43.10 44.71
C SER A 202 -42.04 -42.98 46.22
N TRP A 203 -41.03 -42.21 46.63
CA TRP A 203 -40.74 -41.92 48.05
C TRP A 203 -41.67 -40.87 48.69
N GLN A 204 -42.53 -40.21 47.90
CA GLN A 204 -43.45 -39.17 48.38
C GLN A 204 -44.90 -39.65 48.58
N MET A 205 -45.20 -40.92 48.24
CA MET A 205 -46.49 -41.59 48.47
C MET A 205 -46.39 -42.53 49.66
#